data_AF-A0A956TI64-F1
#
_entry.id   AF-A0A956TI64-F1
#
_cell.length_a   1.000
_cell.length_b   1.000
_cell.length_c   1.000
_cell.angle_alpha   90.00
_cell.angle_beta   90.00
_cell.angle_gamma   90.00
#
_symmetry.space_group_name_H-M   'P 1'
#
loop_
_entity.id
_entity.type
_entity.pdbx_description
1 polymer ?
#
loop_
_entity_poly.entity_id
_entity_poly.type
_entity_poly.pdbx_seq_one_letter_code
_entity_poly.pdbx_strand_id
1 'polypeptide(L)'
;MSNPLKDMEKPDVIFCIGTNMTECHPVAATRLKKALARGAKMIVADPRRIRLAEMADLYLPIRVGTDTALLLAMAHVIVREELIDEEFVRARTQGIDAFVEHVKPFTPAWAAEICGVPAADIEAAAILYGRADKGAIYYTLGITEHICGVDNVQSLANLALMTGNLGREGTGINPMRGQNNIQGAGDSGAIPNNYPGFQPVDKPANQAKFSALYGRELDLEKGITKVTALDRSGEHVFAMLI
;
A
#
# COMPACT_ATOMS: atom_id res chain seq x y z
N MET A 1 -3.65 -0.02 -7.86
CA MET A 1 -2.90 1.25 -7.88
C MET A 1 -3.89 2.38 -8.04
N SER A 2 -3.71 3.46 -7.28
CA SER A 2 -4.61 4.63 -7.31
C SER A 2 -4.33 5.54 -8.51
N ASN A 3 -3.10 5.53 -9.01
CA ASN A 3 -2.69 6.27 -10.20
C ASN A 3 -2.31 5.34 -11.35
N PRO A 4 -2.46 5.76 -12.61
CA PRO A 4 -2.04 4.98 -13.77
C PRO A 4 -0.52 4.94 -13.93
N LEU A 5 0.01 3.90 -14.58
CA LEU A 5 1.46 3.76 -14.85
C LEU A 5 2.07 5.02 -15.48
N LYS A 6 1.34 5.72 -16.35
CA LYS A 6 1.82 6.93 -17.01
C LYS A 6 2.19 8.06 -16.04
N ASP A 7 1.60 8.07 -14.85
CA ASP A 7 1.83 9.10 -13.85
C ASP A 7 3.09 8.85 -13.02
N MET A 8 3.69 7.65 -13.10
CA MET A 8 4.83 7.28 -12.27
C MET A 8 6.11 8.10 -12.49
N GLU A 9 6.16 8.86 -13.57
CA GLU A 9 7.29 9.76 -13.85
C GLU A 9 7.09 11.15 -13.23
N LYS A 10 5.88 11.50 -12.80
CA LYS A 10 5.48 12.84 -12.32
C LYS A 10 5.73 13.17 -10.83
N PRO A 11 5.92 12.22 -9.89
CA PRO A 11 6.16 12.56 -8.49
C PRO A 11 7.40 13.43 -8.31
N ASP A 12 7.39 14.31 -7.32
CA ASP A 12 8.58 15.01 -6.82
C ASP A 12 9.25 14.26 -5.67
N VAL A 13 8.49 13.44 -4.92
CA VAL A 13 8.99 12.50 -3.91
C VAL A 13 8.40 11.11 -4.12
N ILE A 14 9.28 10.13 -4.16
CA ILE A 14 8.97 8.72 -4.37
C ILE A 14 9.32 7.96 -3.10
N PHE A 15 8.35 7.26 -2.51
CA PHE A 15 8.60 6.35 -1.41
C PHE A 15 8.41 4.90 -1.87
N CYS A 16 9.51 4.20 -2.06
CA CYS A 16 9.53 2.77 -2.36
C CYS A 16 9.73 1.98 -1.07
N ILE A 17 8.76 1.14 -0.70
CA ILE A 17 8.83 0.32 0.51
C ILE A 17 8.43 -1.13 0.22
N GLY A 18 9.27 -2.08 0.63
CA GLY A 18 9.02 -3.51 0.42
C GLY A 18 8.87 -3.87 -1.07
N THR A 19 9.64 -3.22 -1.94
CA THR A 19 9.54 -3.38 -3.40
C THR A 19 10.89 -3.36 -4.11
N ASN A 20 11.13 -4.32 -5.00
CA ASN A 20 12.30 -4.37 -5.90
C ASN A 20 11.87 -4.19 -7.36
N MET A 21 11.29 -3.02 -7.65
CA MET A 21 10.71 -2.73 -8.98
C MET A 21 11.73 -2.82 -10.11
N THR A 22 13.02 -2.60 -9.83
CA THR A 22 14.09 -2.71 -10.83
C THR A 22 14.23 -4.12 -11.41
N GLU A 23 13.86 -5.15 -10.65
CA GLU A 23 13.88 -6.54 -11.09
C GLU A 23 12.48 -7.05 -11.42
N CYS A 24 11.50 -6.77 -10.56
CA CYS A 24 10.15 -7.33 -10.70
C CYS A 24 9.28 -6.57 -11.73
N HIS A 25 9.56 -5.28 -11.96
CA HIS A 25 8.76 -4.41 -12.83
C HIS A 25 9.64 -3.46 -13.67
N PRO A 26 10.60 -3.96 -14.46
CA PRO A 26 11.65 -3.13 -15.08
C PRO A 26 11.12 -2.02 -15.99
N VAL A 27 9.99 -2.26 -16.68
CA VAL A 27 9.31 -1.24 -17.50
C VAL A 27 8.72 -0.12 -16.63
N ALA A 28 8.11 -0.47 -15.49
CA ALA A 28 7.60 0.52 -14.54
C ALA A 28 8.75 1.29 -13.86
N ALA A 29 9.83 0.59 -13.49
CA ALA A 29 11.04 1.20 -12.94
C ALA A 29 11.70 2.20 -13.92
N THR A 30 11.52 2.05 -15.23
CA THR A 30 11.98 3.04 -16.22
C THR A 30 11.28 4.39 -16.03
N ARG A 31 10.01 4.41 -15.63
CA ARG A 31 9.28 5.66 -15.36
C ARG A 31 9.74 6.33 -14.06
N LEU A 32 10.00 5.53 -13.03
CA LEU A 32 10.62 6.00 -11.79
C LEU A 32 11.98 6.65 -12.09
N LYS A 33 12.83 6.00 -12.89
CA LYS A 33 14.12 6.57 -13.34
C LYS A 33 13.97 7.91 -14.06
N LYS A 34 12.91 8.09 -14.85
CA LYS A 34 12.61 9.38 -15.50
C LYS A 34 12.24 10.46 -14.49
N ALA A 35 11.50 10.13 -13.44
CA ALA A 35 11.21 11.07 -12.35
C ALA A 35 12.51 11.53 -11.67
N LEU A 36 13.39 10.59 -11.31
CA LEU A 36 14.68 10.90 -10.70
C LEU A 36 15.56 11.76 -11.60
N ALA A 37 15.61 11.46 -12.90
CA ALA A 37 16.34 12.27 -13.88
C ALA A 37 15.79 13.71 -14.01
N ARG A 38 14.54 13.96 -13.61
CA ARG A 38 13.93 15.30 -13.54
C ARG A 38 14.10 15.99 -12.18
N GLY A 39 14.80 15.34 -11.24
CA GLY A 39 15.09 15.90 -9.91
C GLY A 39 14.18 15.41 -8.79
N ALA A 40 13.30 14.43 -9.05
CA ALA A 40 12.52 13.80 -7.98
C ALA A 40 13.44 13.13 -6.95
N LYS A 41 13.01 13.16 -5.69
CA LYS A 41 13.69 12.52 -4.56
C LYS A 41 13.14 11.14 -4.29
N MET A 42 13.98 10.22 -3.82
CA MET A 42 13.55 8.86 -3.50
C MET A 42 13.98 8.39 -2.12
N ILE A 43 12.99 7.89 -1.38
CA ILE A 43 13.15 7.14 -0.14
C ILE A 43 12.96 5.66 -0.47
N VAL A 44 13.88 4.81 0.00
CA VAL A 44 13.78 3.35 -0.11
C VAL A 44 13.81 2.72 1.27
N ALA A 45 12.76 1.99 1.64
CA ALA A 45 12.73 1.14 2.81
C ALA A 45 12.69 -0.34 2.37
N ASP A 46 13.83 -1.02 2.48
CA ASP A 46 13.98 -2.45 2.24
C ASP A 46 15.12 -2.95 3.16
N PRO A 47 14.99 -4.11 3.82
CA PRO A 47 16.09 -4.70 4.61
C PRO A 47 17.34 -4.99 3.78
N ARG A 48 17.19 -5.13 2.46
CA ARG A 48 18.27 -5.45 1.53
C ARG A 48 18.66 -4.21 0.73
N ARG A 49 19.95 -4.10 0.47
CA ARG A 49 20.49 -3.05 -0.39
C ARG A 49 20.28 -3.41 -1.88
N ILE A 50 19.04 -3.26 -2.34
CA ILE A 50 18.64 -3.48 -3.74
C ILE A 50 19.07 -2.32 -4.65
N ARG A 51 18.95 -2.49 -5.98
CA ARG A 51 19.33 -1.44 -6.95
C ARG A 51 18.56 -0.13 -6.79
N LEU A 52 17.32 -0.15 -6.30
CA LEU A 52 16.61 1.08 -5.93
C LEU A 52 17.32 1.82 -4.79
N ALA A 53 17.88 1.10 -3.81
CA ALA A 53 18.58 1.69 -2.67
C ALA A 53 19.85 2.45 -3.11
N GLU A 54 20.52 1.98 -4.17
CA GLU A 54 21.68 2.64 -4.77
C GLU A 54 21.32 3.96 -5.47
N MET A 55 20.05 4.13 -5.83
CA MET A 55 19.51 5.29 -6.52
C MET A 55 18.77 6.25 -5.57
N ALA A 56 18.62 5.87 -4.30
CA ALA A 56 17.83 6.61 -3.32
C ALA A 56 18.61 7.79 -2.74
N ASP A 57 17.91 8.89 -2.48
CA ASP A 57 18.44 9.97 -1.64
C ASP A 57 18.49 9.54 -0.18
N LEU A 58 17.58 8.67 0.24
CA LEU A 58 17.52 8.11 1.58
C LEU A 58 17.19 6.61 1.55
N TYR A 59 18.05 5.80 2.14
CA TYR A 59 17.87 4.35 2.27
C TYR A 59 17.70 3.98 3.74
N LEU A 60 16.61 3.28 4.04
CA LEU A 60 16.23 2.82 5.37
C LEU A 60 16.33 1.28 5.42
N PRO A 61 17.45 0.71 5.91
CA PRO A 61 17.64 -0.73 6.05
C PRO A 61 16.88 -1.29 7.26
N ILE A 62 15.55 -1.20 7.24
CA ILE A 62 14.70 -1.65 8.35
C ILE A 62 14.86 -3.15 8.61
N ARG A 63 14.68 -3.56 9.87
CA ARG A 63 14.50 -4.99 10.21
C ARG A 63 13.22 -5.51 9.59
N VAL A 64 13.26 -6.75 9.08
CA VAL A 64 12.10 -7.41 8.45
C VAL A 64 10.90 -7.40 9.40
N GLY A 65 9.74 -6.94 8.94
CA GLY A 65 8.48 -6.93 9.70
C GLY A 65 8.32 -5.76 10.67
N THR A 66 9.17 -4.73 10.57
CA THR A 66 9.08 -3.51 11.40
C THR A 66 8.44 -2.32 10.68
N ASP A 67 7.81 -2.57 9.52
CA ASP A 67 7.27 -1.58 8.60
C ASP A 67 6.24 -0.65 9.28
N THR A 68 5.29 -1.20 10.02
CA THR A 68 4.30 -0.39 10.75
C THR A 68 4.95 0.57 11.75
N ALA A 69 6.03 0.16 12.43
CA ALA A 69 6.74 1.05 13.37
C ALA A 69 7.40 2.23 12.65
N LEU A 70 8.04 1.98 11.50
CA LEU A 70 8.58 3.04 10.64
C LEU A 70 7.46 4.01 10.22
N LEU A 71 6.34 3.49 9.71
CA LEU A 71 5.25 4.30 9.16
C LEU A 71 4.55 5.13 10.23
N LEU A 72 4.33 4.58 11.42
CA LEU A 72 3.77 5.31 12.56
C LEU A 72 4.71 6.43 13.04
N ALA A 73 6.02 6.19 13.06
CA ALA A 73 6.97 7.24 13.41
C ALA A 73 7.10 8.33 12.33
N MET A 74 6.95 7.96 11.06
CA MET A 74 6.83 8.97 10.01
C MET A 74 5.57 9.81 10.19
N ALA A 75 4.43 9.18 10.48
CA ALA A 75 3.19 9.90 10.76
C ALA A 75 3.34 10.84 11.97
N HIS A 76 3.96 10.37 13.05
CA HIS A 76 4.27 11.20 14.23
C HIS A 76 5.04 12.47 13.85
N VAL A 77 6.09 12.36 13.04
CA VAL A 77 6.88 13.52 12.61
C VAL A 77 6.07 14.46 11.73
N ILE A 78 5.26 13.93 10.79
CA ILE A 78 4.40 14.76 9.94
C ILE A 78 3.40 15.57 10.77
N VAL A 79 2.80 14.97 11.81
CA VAL A 79 1.95 15.69 12.77
C VAL A 79 2.75 16.75 13.53
N ARG A 80 3.90 16.37 14.10
CA ARG A 80 4.73 17.24 14.94
C ARG A 80 5.24 18.48 14.18
N GLU A 81 5.57 18.31 12.91
CA GLU A 81 6.09 19.37 12.02
C GLU A 81 4.98 20.12 11.26
N GLU A 82 3.70 19.90 11.61
CA GLU A 82 2.54 20.56 10.99
C GLU A 82 2.49 20.39 9.45
N LEU A 83 2.87 19.20 8.97
CA LEU A 83 2.93 18.84 7.54
C LEU A 83 1.65 18.15 7.03
N ILE A 84 0.55 18.26 7.76
CA ILE A 84 -0.75 17.70 7.36
C ILE A 84 -1.38 18.62 6.31
N ASP A 85 -1.98 18.03 5.26
CA ASP A 85 -2.86 18.76 4.35
C ASP A 85 -4.24 18.93 5.00
N GLU A 86 -4.38 20.00 5.80
CA GLU A 86 -5.59 20.31 6.56
C GLU A 86 -6.84 20.47 5.67
N GLU A 87 -6.69 21.01 4.45
CA GLU A 87 -7.81 21.17 3.53
C GLU A 87 -8.28 19.82 3.02
N PHE A 88 -7.36 18.99 2.54
CA PHE A 88 -7.67 17.65 2.04
C PHE A 88 -8.28 16.78 3.12
N VAL A 89 -7.66 16.74 4.30
CA VAL A 89 -8.09 15.90 5.42
C VAL A 89 -9.51 16.27 5.84
N ARG A 90 -9.80 17.57 6.03
CA ARG A 90 -11.15 18.03 6.40
C ARG A 90 -12.20 17.70 5.34
N ALA A 91 -11.84 17.78 4.06
CA ALA A 91 -12.79 17.61 2.96
C ALA A 91 -13.00 16.14 2.53
N ARG A 92 -12.01 15.26 2.73
CA ARG A 92 -11.96 13.93 2.08
C ARG A 92 -11.73 12.77 3.03
N THR A 93 -11.52 13.01 4.33
CA THR A 93 -11.20 11.96 5.29
C THR A 93 -12.09 12.01 6.52
N GLN A 94 -11.95 11.02 7.40
CA GLN A 94 -12.64 10.94 8.68
C GLN A 94 -11.69 10.38 9.73
N GLY A 95 -11.86 10.79 10.99
CA GLY A 95 -11.10 10.23 12.12
C GLY A 95 -9.68 10.78 12.31
N ILE A 96 -9.35 11.94 11.73
CA ILE A 96 -8.01 12.53 11.86
C ILE A 96 -7.64 12.81 13.32
N ASP A 97 -8.53 13.37 14.12
CA ASP A 97 -8.22 13.73 15.52
C ASP A 97 -7.80 12.50 16.33
N ALA A 98 -8.54 11.39 16.18
CA ALA A 98 -8.20 10.13 16.81
C ALA A 98 -6.86 9.58 16.31
N PHE A 99 -6.55 9.74 15.03
CA PHE A 99 -5.28 9.31 14.45
C PHE A 99 -4.10 10.17 14.94
N VAL A 100 -4.26 11.49 15.02
CA VAL A 100 -3.25 12.42 15.57
C VAL A 100 -2.93 12.06 17.02
N GLU A 101 -3.94 11.82 17.85
CA GLU A 101 -3.73 11.36 19.23
C GLU A 101 -3.04 9.99 19.28
N HIS A 102 -3.43 9.07 18.39
CA HIS A 102 -2.86 7.73 18.31
C HIS A 102 -1.37 7.76 17.98
N VAL A 103 -0.89 8.69 17.13
CA VAL A 103 0.51 8.69 16.68
C VAL A 103 1.50 9.41 17.61
N LYS A 104 1.02 10.16 18.61
CA LYS A 104 1.87 10.85 19.59
C LYS A 104 2.95 9.98 20.26
N PRO A 105 2.69 8.74 20.72
CA PRO A 105 3.72 7.93 21.37
C PRO A 105 4.78 7.35 20.42
N PHE A 106 4.52 7.31 19.11
CA PHE A 106 5.40 6.65 18.13
C PHE A 106 6.52 7.56 17.66
N THR A 107 7.42 7.95 18.56
CA THR A 107 8.53 8.85 18.21
C THR A 107 9.55 8.19 17.27
N PRO A 108 10.38 8.96 16.53
CA PRO A 108 11.50 8.41 15.78
C PRO A 108 12.49 7.61 16.64
N ALA A 109 12.69 8.00 17.91
CA ALA A 109 13.54 7.25 18.85
C ALA A 109 12.96 5.86 19.17
N TRP A 110 11.65 5.79 19.42
CA TRP A 110 10.95 4.51 19.62
C TRP A 110 11.05 3.60 18.40
N ALA A 111 10.79 4.14 17.20
CA ALA A 111 10.88 3.35 15.98
C ALA A 111 12.33 2.95 15.64
N ALA A 112 13.33 3.77 15.99
CA ALA A 112 14.74 3.44 15.77
C ALA A 112 15.16 2.16 16.50
N GLU A 113 14.71 1.97 17.75
CA GLU A 113 14.98 0.76 18.54
C GLU A 113 14.39 -0.50 17.88
N ILE A 114 13.19 -0.38 17.32
CA ILE A 114 12.46 -1.49 16.67
C ILE A 114 13.03 -1.77 15.28
N CYS A 115 13.10 -0.74 14.43
CA CYS A 115 13.47 -0.84 13.03
C CYS A 115 14.97 -1.08 12.83
N GLY A 116 15.82 -0.72 13.80
CA GLY A 116 17.28 -0.78 13.65
C GLY A 116 17.86 0.27 12.71
N VAL A 117 17.14 1.38 12.50
CA VAL A 117 17.53 2.52 11.64
C VAL A 117 17.68 3.76 12.52
N PRO A 118 18.64 4.67 12.25
CA PRO A 118 18.78 5.90 13.02
C PRO A 118 17.50 6.74 13.06
N ALA A 119 17.16 7.29 14.22
CA ALA A 119 16.00 8.18 14.39
C ALA A 119 16.05 9.39 13.44
N ALA A 120 17.24 9.92 13.19
CA ALA A 120 17.46 11.02 12.25
C ALA A 120 17.06 10.67 10.81
N ASP A 121 17.27 9.42 10.38
CA ASP A 121 16.90 8.97 9.03
C ASP A 121 15.38 8.79 8.92
N ILE A 122 14.72 8.28 9.96
CA ILE A 122 13.25 8.21 10.04
C ILE A 122 12.65 9.62 9.97
N GLU A 123 13.23 10.57 10.71
CA GLU A 123 12.81 11.96 10.71
C GLU A 123 13.01 12.63 9.33
N ALA A 124 14.17 12.41 8.70
CA ALA A 124 14.44 12.89 7.35
C ALA A 124 13.46 12.30 6.31
N ALA A 125 13.13 11.02 6.41
CA ALA A 125 12.16 10.36 5.53
C ALA A 125 10.76 10.97 5.67
N ALA A 126 10.33 11.20 6.92
CA ALA A 126 9.03 11.76 7.23
C ALA A 126 8.89 13.20 6.74
N ILE A 127 9.90 14.04 6.97
CA ILE A 127 9.92 15.43 6.50
C ILE A 127 9.97 15.48 4.97
N LEU A 128 10.78 14.63 4.34
CA LEU A 128 10.90 14.58 2.88
C LEU A 128 9.57 14.18 2.23
N TYR A 129 8.91 13.13 2.73
CA TYR A 129 7.60 12.73 2.21
C TYR A 129 6.49 13.72 2.58
N GLY A 130 6.47 14.23 3.81
CA GLY A 130 5.46 15.17 4.30
C GLY A 130 5.48 16.53 3.59
N ARG A 131 6.62 16.95 3.02
CA ARG A 131 6.75 18.18 2.23
C ARG A 131 6.54 18.01 0.73
N ALA A 132 6.27 16.79 0.26
CA ALA A 132 6.09 16.53 -1.17
C ALA A 132 4.84 17.24 -1.70
N ASP A 133 4.94 17.94 -2.84
CA ASP A 133 3.74 18.39 -3.57
C ASP A 133 3.07 17.21 -4.28
N LYS A 134 3.88 16.27 -4.78
CA LYS A 134 3.45 15.04 -5.45
C LYS A 134 4.18 13.83 -4.88
N GLY A 135 3.79 13.44 -3.66
CA GLY A 135 4.26 12.24 -2.99
C GLY A 135 3.59 10.97 -3.54
N ALA A 136 4.39 10.00 -4.00
CA ALA A 136 3.89 8.72 -4.47
C ALA A 136 4.53 7.53 -3.72
N ILE A 137 3.69 6.66 -3.18
CA ILE A 137 4.09 5.43 -2.49
C ILE A 137 4.00 4.25 -3.45
N TYR A 138 5.07 3.47 -3.57
CA TYR A 138 5.13 2.21 -4.31
C TYR A 138 5.51 1.07 -3.37
N TYR A 139 4.69 0.02 -3.34
CA TYR A 139 4.91 -1.12 -2.45
C TYR A 139 4.48 -2.44 -3.07
N THR A 140 4.92 -3.57 -2.51
CA THR A 140 4.48 -4.92 -2.93
C THR A 140 4.62 -5.92 -1.77
N LEU A 141 5.14 -7.12 -2.05
CA LEU A 141 5.19 -8.26 -1.13
C LEU A 141 5.92 -7.99 0.19
N GLY A 142 6.94 -7.12 0.21
CA GLY A 142 7.62 -6.73 1.46
C GLY A 142 6.74 -5.94 2.43
N ILE A 143 5.51 -5.59 2.03
CA ILE A 143 4.48 -5.00 2.89
C ILE A 143 3.35 -6.00 3.13
N THR A 144 2.91 -6.72 2.09
CA THR A 144 1.69 -7.53 2.14
C THR A 144 1.88 -8.95 2.67
N GLU A 145 3.07 -9.55 2.50
CA GLU A 145 3.35 -10.94 2.92
C GLU A 145 3.87 -11.02 4.36
N HIS A 146 3.23 -10.25 5.24
CA HIS A 146 3.43 -10.24 6.68
C HIS A 146 2.13 -10.58 7.39
N ILE A 147 2.23 -11.12 8.61
CA ILE A 147 1.04 -11.37 9.46
C ILE A 147 0.23 -10.08 9.73
N CYS A 148 0.91 -8.92 9.71
CA CYS A 148 0.35 -7.58 9.86
C CYS A 148 0.23 -6.84 8.52
N GLY A 149 0.16 -7.55 7.39
CA GLY A 149 0.14 -6.93 6.06
C GLY A 149 -1.01 -5.96 5.84
N VAL A 150 -2.16 -6.19 6.50
CA VAL A 150 -3.30 -5.26 6.48
C VAL A 150 -2.93 -3.94 7.17
N ASP A 151 -2.35 -4.02 8.36
CA ASP A 151 -1.96 -2.85 9.15
C ASP A 151 -0.86 -2.04 8.45
N ASN A 152 0.10 -2.72 7.80
CA ASN A 152 1.12 -2.06 7.00
C ASN A 152 0.49 -1.25 5.85
N VAL A 153 -0.45 -1.84 5.09
CA VAL A 153 -1.12 -1.16 3.98
C VAL A 153 -1.99 0.00 4.48
N GLN A 154 -2.70 -0.16 5.59
CA GLN A 154 -3.47 0.92 6.20
C GLN A 154 -2.56 2.08 6.65
N SER A 155 -1.40 1.78 7.23
CA SER A 155 -0.41 2.79 7.63
C SER A 155 0.13 3.58 6.43
N LEU A 156 0.41 2.92 5.30
CA LEU A 156 0.77 3.61 4.05
C LEU A 156 -0.37 4.50 3.55
N ALA A 157 -1.61 4.01 3.61
CA ALA A 157 -2.77 4.79 3.20
C ALA A 157 -2.94 6.03 4.09
N ASN A 158 -2.75 5.91 5.41
CA ASN A 158 -2.84 7.03 6.34
C ASN A 158 -1.79 8.11 6.03
N LEU A 159 -0.54 7.73 5.72
CA LEU A 159 0.47 8.70 5.27
C LEU A 159 0.03 9.44 4.00
N ALA A 160 -0.49 8.73 3.00
CA ALA A 160 -0.97 9.37 1.77
C ALA A 160 -2.19 10.27 2.01
N LEU A 161 -3.12 9.87 2.87
CA LEU A 161 -4.32 10.64 3.20
C LEU A 161 -3.99 11.90 4.01
N MET A 162 -3.14 11.79 5.03
CA MET A 162 -2.79 12.94 5.88
C MET A 162 -1.95 13.99 5.14
N THR A 163 -1.26 13.61 4.07
CA THR A 163 -0.44 14.52 3.23
C THR A 163 -1.14 14.95 1.94
N GLY A 164 -2.43 14.64 1.76
CA GLY A 164 -3.18 15.03 0.56
C GLY A 164 -2.71 14.38 -0.74
N ASN A 165 -1.87 13.35 -0.65
CA ASN A 165 -1.22 12.68 -1.77
C ASN A 165 -2.11 11.63 -2.43
N LEU A 166 -3.39 11.94 -2.68
CA LEU A 166 -4.35 11.04 -3.32
C LEU A 166 -5.32 11.80 -4.24
N GLY A 167 -5.67 11.20 -5.39
CA GLY A 167 -6.61 11.79 -6.34
C GLY A 167 -6.01 12.85 -7.26
N ARG A 168 -4.70 13.05 -7.24
CA ARG A 168 -3.93 13.95 -8.12
C ARG A 168 -2.95 13.15 -8.97
N GLU A 169 -2.58 13.67 -10.13
CA GLU A 169 -1.56 13.03 -10.96
C GLU A 169 -0.18 13.05 -10.29
N GLY A 170 0.56 11.95 -10.39
CA GLY A 170 1.90 11.84 -9.80
C GLY A 170 1.92 11.58 -8.29
N THR A 171 0.77 11.31 -7.66
CA THR A 171 0.69 10.99 -6.24
C THR A 171 0.30 9.51 -6.03
N GLY A 172 -0.16 9.18 -4.82
CA GLY A 172 -1.01 8.03 -4.59
C GLY A 172 -0.32 6.85 -3.93
N ILE A 173 -1.14 5.87 -3.59
CA ILE A 173 -0.74 4.55 -3.09
C ILE A 173 -0.81 3.51 -4.21
N ASN A 174 0.34 2.94 -4.54
CA ASN A 174 0.53 2.15 -5.76
C ASN A 174 1.08 0.75 -5.45
N PRO A 175 0.20 -0.24 -5.15
CA PRO A 175 0.62 -1.63 -5.06
C PRO A 175 1.10 -2.13 -6.43
N MET A 176 2.36 -2.51 -6.50
CA MET A 176 2.99 -3.10 -7.67
C MET A 176 2.64 -4.58 -7.74
N ARG A 177 1.55 -4.87 -8.46
CA ARG A 177 1.05 -6.24 -8.66
C ARG A 177 2.00 -7.06 -9.53
N GLY A 178 2.20 -8.33 -9.18
CA GLY A 178 3.18 -9.21 -9.83
C GLY A 178 2.70 -9.81 -11.15
N GLN A 179 1.73 -10.72 -11.08
CA GLN A 179 1.27 -11.48 -12.25
C GLN A 179 0.52 -10.59 -13.26
N ASN A 180 0.67 -10.89 -14.55
CA ASN A 180 0.15 -10.10 -15.67
C ASN A 180 -1.37 -9.78 -15.57
N ASN A 181 -2.18 -10.70 -15.06
CA ASN A 181 -3.64 -10.55 -15.02
C ASN A 181 -4.25 -10.72 -13.62
N ILE A 182 -3.46 -10.55 -12.54
CA ILE A 182 -4.01 -10.62 -11.17
C ILE A 182 -5.02 -9.48 -10.92
N GLN A 183 -4.90 -8.36 -11.64
CA GLN A 183 -5.93 -7.31 -11.66
C GLN A 183 -7.21 -7.82 -12.31
N GLY A 184 -7.13 -8.31 -13.55
CA GLY A 184 -8.31 -8.78 -14.28
C GLY A 184 -8.99 -9.99 -13.64
N ALA A 185 -8.24 -10.88 -12.97
CA ALA A 185 -8.81 -11.99 -12.20
C ALA A 185 -9.72 -11.48 -11.08
N GLY A 186 -9.25 -10.52 -10.27
CA GLY A 186 -10.07 -9.87 -9.25
C GLY A 186 -11.26 -9.11 -9.84
N ASP A 187 -11.05 -8.37 -10.93
CA ASP A 187 -12.12 -7.64 -11.63
C ASP A 187 -13.18 -8.60 -12.19
N SER A 188 -12.80 -9.82 -12.55
CA SER A 188 -13.70 -10.86 -13.06
C SER A 188 -14.37 -11.68 -11.95
N GLY A 189 -14.19 -11.32 -10.68
CA GLY A 189 -14.79 -12.04 -9.55
C GLY A 189 -14.12 -13.37 -9.23
N ALA A 190 -12.85 -13.57 -9.62
CA ALA A 190 -12.05 -14.72 -9.18
C ALA A 190 -11.56 -14.55 -7.72
N ILE A 191 -12.47 -14.10 -6.85
CA ILE A 191 -12.30 -13.90 -5.42
C ILE A 191 -13.57 -14.39 -4.71
N PRO A 192 -13.46 -15.04 -3.55
CA PRO A 192 -14.56 -15.82 -2.99
C PRO A 192 -15.75 -15.01 -2.48
N ASN A 193 -15.61 -13.69 -2.38
CA ASN A 193 -16.57 -12.79 -1.75
C ASN A 193 -17.18 -11.74 -2.70
N ASN A 194 -16.83 -11.74 -3.98
CA ASN A 194 -17.37 -10.79 -4.95
C ASN A 194 -17.69 -11.44 -6.30
N TYR A 195 -18.77 -10.97 -6.92
CA TYR A 195 -19.01 -11.09 -8.35
C TYR A 195 -18.11 -10.12 -9.16
N PRO A 196 -18.05 -10.26 -10.51
CA PRO A 196 -17.31 -9.33 -11.36
C PRO A 196 -17.60 -7.84 -11.05
N GLY A 197 -16.56 -7.01 -11.08
CA GLY A 197 -16.64 -5.58 -10.75
C GLY A 197 -16.66 -5.28 -9.25
N PHE A 198 -16.08 -6.14 -8.41
CA PHE A 198 -16.02 -5.99 -6.95
C PHE A 198 -17.38 -5.84 -6.28
N GLN A 199 -18.38 -6.59 -6.76
CA GLN A 199 -19.73 -6.55 -6.22
C GLN A 199 -19.92 -7.63 -5.16
N PRO A 200 -20.11 -7.29 -3.87
CA PRO A 200 -20.14 -8.30 -2.81
C PRO A 200 -21.28 -9.31 -3.02
N VAL A 201 -20.99 -10.59 -2.79
CA VAL A 201 -21.95 -11.69 -2.97
C VAL A 201 -23.06 -11.68 -1.92
N ASP A 202 -22.76 -11.14 -0.73
CA ASP A 202 -23.68 -11.04 0.41
C ASP A 202 -24.70 -9.89 0.30
N LYS A 203 -24.79 -9.25 -0.88
CA LYS A 203 -25.76 -8.18 -1.15
C LYS A 203 -26.93 -8.74 -1.96
N PRO A 204 -28.17 -8.73 -1.42
CA PRO A 204 -29.35 -9.26 -2.11
C PRO A 204 -29.57 -8.67 -3.51
N ALA A 205 -29.32 -7.38 -3.69
CA ALA A 205 -29.45 -6.72 -5.00
C ALA A 205 -28.45 -7.25 -6.04
N ASN A 206 -27.20 -7.56 -5.62
CA ASN A 206 -26.20 -8.13 -6.52
C ASN A 206 -26.56 -9.58 -6.86
N GLN A 207 -26.95 -10.36 -5.85
CA GLN A 207 -27.40 -11.74 -6.04
C GLN A 207 -28.57 -11.80 -7.02
N ALA A 208 -29.63 -11.01 -6.82
CA ALA A 208 -30.79 -10.98 -7.73
C ALA A 208 -30.38 -10.70 -9.19
N LYS A 209 -29.46 -9.74 -9.39
CA LYS A 209 -28.93 -9.42 -10.72
C LYS A 209 -28.19 -10.61 -11.35
N PHE A 210 -27.27 -11.24 -10.62
CA PHE A 210 -26.47 -12.34 -11.17
C PHE A 210 -27.25 -13.65 -11.28
N SER A 211 -28.20 -13.92 -10.38
CA SER A 211 -29.11 -15.07 -10.48
C SER A 211 -29.98 -14.97 -11.74
N ALA A 212 -30.53 -13.78 -12.03
CA ALA A 212 -31.29 -13.54 -13.26
C ALA A 212 -30.42 -13.71 -14.52
N LEU A 213 -29.19 -13.18 -14.50
CA LEU A 213 -28.26 -13.30 -15.61
C LEU A 213 -27.82 -14.74 -15.88
N TYR A 214 -27.59 -15.53 -14.84
CA TYR A 214 -27.11 -16.91 -14.95
C TYR A 214 -28.22 -17.95 -15.04
N GLY A 215 -29.49 -17.54 -14.86
CA GLY A 215 -30.63 -18.43 -14.92
C GLY A 215 -30.67 -19.48 -13.81
N ARG A 216 -30.09 -19.17 -12.63
CA ARG A 216 -30.06 -20.06 -11.47
C ARG A 216 -30.01 -19.29 -10.16
N GLU A 217 -30.42 -19.93 -9.09
CA GLU A 217 -30.15 -19.42 -7.74
C GLU A 217 -28.66 -19.54 -7.40
N LEU A 218 -28.16 -18.55 -6.68
CA LEU A 218 -26.78 -18.41 -6.24
C LEU A 218 -26.76 -18.34 -4.71
N ASP A 219 -25.65 -18.74 -4.09
CA ASP A 219 -25.48 -18.63 -2.64
C ASP A 219 -25.21 -17.17 -2.21
N LEU A 220 -25.71 -16.78 -1.04
CA LEU A 220 -25.38 -15.51 -0.38
C LEU A 220 -24.13 -15.63 0.49
N GLU A 221 -23.68 -16.84 0.79
CA GLU A 221 -22.50 -17.07 1.60
C GLU A 221 -21.23 -16.69 0.85
N LYS A 222 -20.28 -16.10 1.59
CA LYS A 222 -18.93 -15.87 1.08
C LYS A 222 -18.23 -17.22 0.98
N GLY A 223 -17.63 -17.49 -0.17
CA GLY A 223 -16.76 -18.65 -0.31
C GLY A 223 -15.56 -18.59 0.63
N ILE A 224 -14.89 -19.72 0.79
CA ILE A 224 -13.65 -19.81 1.56
C ILE A 224 -12.44 -19.39 0.70
N THR A 225 -11.37 -18.95 1.37
CA THR A 225 -10.10 -18.67 0.68
C THR A 225 -9.40 -19.97 0.30
N LYS A 226 -8.47 -19.92 -0.68
CA LYS A 226 -7.63 -21.05 -1.05
C LYS A 226 -6.86 -21.62 0.15
N VAL A 227 -6.33 -20.75 1.02
CA VAL A 227 -5.59 -21.18 2.24
C VAL A 227 -6.52 -21.97 3.15
N THR A 228 -7.71 -21.44 3.44
CA THR A 228 -8.73 -22.15 4.24
C THR A 228 -9.18 -23.46 3.61
N ALA A 229 -9.27 -23.53 2.27
CA ALA A 229 -9.62 -24.75 1.56
C ALA A 229 -8.53 -25.83 1.69
N LEU A 230 -7.26 -25.43 1.62
CA LEU A 230 -6.12 -26.33 1.85
C LEU A 230 -6.12 -26.86 3.29
N ASP A 231 -6.33 -26.00 4.28
CA ASP A 231 -6.38 -26.39 5.70
C ASP A 231 -7.51 -27.39 6.01
N ARG A 232 -8.61 -27.31 5.26
CA ARG A 232 -9.81 -28.16 5.43
C ARG A 232 -9.86 -29.36 4.47
N SER A 233 -8.79 -29.58 3.71
CA SER A 233 -8.74 -30.65 2.70
C SER A 233 -8.78 -32.03 3.35
N GLY A 234 -9.67 -32.90 2.86
CA GLY A 234 -9.89 -34.23 3.42
C GLY A 234 -10.87 -34.28 4.60
N GLU A 235 -11.22 -33.14 5.20
CA GLU A 235 -12.22 -33.05 6.28
C GLU A 235 -13.54 -32.44 5.78
N HIS A 236 -13.46 -31.27 5.15
CA HIS A 236 -14.62 -30.53 4.64
C HIS A 236 -14.50 -30.19 3.15
N VAL A 237 -13.30 -30.25 2.58
CA VAL A 237 -13.03 -30.03 1.16
C VAL A 237 -12.50 -31.34 0.55
N PHE A 238 -13.26 -31.94 -0.36
CA PHE A 238 -12.91 -33.23 -0.97
C PHE A 238 -12.45 -33.13 -2.43
N ALA A 239 -12.56 -31.94 -3.04
CA ALA A 239 -12.12 -31.68 -4.41
C ALA A 239 -11.65 -30.23 -4.53
N MET A 240 -10.58 -30.02 -5.31
CA MET A 240 -10.06 -28.69 -5.65
C MET A 240 -9.68 -28.67 -7.13
N LEU A 241 -10.02 -27.58 -7.81
CA LEU A 241 -9.56 -27.27 -9.16
C LEU A 241 -8.57 -26.10 -9.05
N ILE A 242 -7.28 -26.39 -9.17
CA ILE A 242 -6.16 -25.45 -8.99
C ILE A 242 -5.33 -25.29 -10.25
#